data_AF-A0A2R7NXR6-F1
#
_entry.id   AF-A0A2R7NXR6-F1
#
_cell.length_a   1.000
_cell.length_b   1.000
_cell.length_c   1.000
_cell.angle_alpha   90.00
_cell.angle_beta   90.00
_cell.angle_gamma   90.00
#
_symmetry.space_group_name_H-M   'P 1'
#
loop_
_entity.id
_entity.type
_entity.pdbx_description
1 polymer ?
#
loop_
_entity_poly.entity_id
_entity_poly.type
_entity_poly.pdbx_seq_one_letter_code
_entity_poly.pdbx_strand_id
1 'polypeptide(L)'
;FTSANTSAGHSDITNDQFYFMTGNNGAATTYNAQNLMLRRWKVQSTGIAQNLYIKTSDSQATYLVYADDAAMTANVVNIHLTGGSTPGIQIPNGKFFTFAKYTYCTQAPNNSPADMITKIGITIQSKQSGWPENIPNGAVALESKTKGFVITRTQSSAIANPVEGMLIYDTVSKCMKLYNGTSWNCVIRSCNQ
;
A
#
# COMPACT_ATOMS: atom_id res chain seq x y z
N PHE A 1 1.60 25.98 -14.92
CA PHE A 1 2.11 27.26 -14.38
C PHE A 1 3.06 27.82 -15.42
N THR A 2 2.68 28.86 -16.16
CA THR A 2 3.48 29.43 -17.26
C THR A 2 3.92 30.87 -16.99
N SER A 3 3.76 31.38 -15.76
CA SER A 3 4.31 32.67 -15.35
C SER A 3 4.87 32.59 -13.93
N ALA A 4 6.08 33.11 -13.76
CA ALA A 4 6.70 33.31 -12.45
C ALA A 4 6.09 34.56 -11.81
N ASN A 5 5.86 34.50 -10.49
CA ASN A 5 5.33 35.63 -9.72
C ASN A 5 6.48 36.56 -9.34
N THR A 6 6.91 37.43 -10.26
CA THR A 6 8.03 38.37 -10.05
C THR A 6 7.50 39.78 -9.82
N SER A 7 7.28 40.14 -8.56
CA SER A 7 7.03 41.52 -8.12
C SER A 7 8.35 42.20 -7.75
N ALA A 8 8.53 43.48 -8.11
CA ALA A 8 9.74 44.25 -7.82
C ALA A 8 10.04 44.46 -6.33
N GLY A 9 9.10 44.11 -5.43
CA GLY A 9 9.29 44.11 -3.97
C GLY A 9 9.55 42.73 -3.36
N HIS A 10 9.75 41.69 -4.16
CA HIS A 10 10.02 40.34 -3.66
C HIS A 10 11.52 40.19 -3.32
N SER A 11 11.81 39.96 -2.04
CA SER A 11 13.14 39.51 -1.61
C SER A 11 13.20 38.00 -1.78
N ASP A 12 14.00 37.53 -2.73
CA ASP A 12 14.24 36.10 -2.90
C ASP A 12 14.88 35.53 -1.63
N ILE A 13 14.37 34.38 -1.20
CA ILE A 13 14.90 33.71 -0.02
C ILE A 13 16.29 33.16 -0.39
N THR A 14 17.31 33.66 0.30
CA THR A 14 18.73 33.53 -0.04
C THR A 14 19.36 32.17 0.31
N ASN A 15 18.64 31.29 1.00
CA ASN A 15 19.06 29.92 1.30
C ASN A 15 18.04 28.96 0.71
N ASP A 16 18.49 27.84 0.13
CA ASP A 16 17.69 26.81 -0.52
C ASP A 16 16.84 26.04 0.51
N GLN A 17 15.88 26.75 1.11
CA GLN A 17 14.88 26.23 2.03
C GLN A 17 13.89 25.44 1.19
N PHE A 18 13.59 24.21 1.58
CA PHE A 18 12.62 23.37 0.87
C PHE A 18 11.31 24.11 0.60
N TYR A 19 10.95 24.28 -0.67
CA TYR A 19 9.65 24.81 -1.05
C TYR A 19 8.71 23.66 -1.38
N PHE A 20 7.53 23.66 -0.76
CA PHE A 20 6.42 22.79 -1.15
C PHE A 20 5.27 23.63 -1.67
N MET A 21 5.11 23.65 -2.98
CA MET A 21 4.05 24.38 -3.68
C MET A 21 3.05 23.41 -4.27
N THR A 22 1.77 23.77 -4.22
CA THR A 22 0.72 22.96 -4.82
C THR A 22 -0.31 23.83 -5.54
N GLY A 23 -0.86 23.33 -6.63
CA GLY A 23 -2.08 23.87 -7.22
C GLY A 23 -3.06 22.77 -7.54
N ASN A 24 -4.34 23.06 -7.34
CA ASN A 24 -5.40 22.08 -7.55
C ASN A 24 -6.17 22.27 -8.85
N ASN A 25 -6.83 21.21 -9.29
CA ASN A 25 -7.64 21.16 -10.51
C ASN A 25 -9.04 21.80 -10.39
N GLY A 26 -9.37 22.47 -9.29
CA GLY A 26 -10.66 23.12 -9.06
C GLY A 26 -11.85 22.19 -8.76
N ALA A 27 -11.75 20.89 -9.06
CA ALA A 27 -12.82 19.90 -8.90
C ALA A 27 -13.28 19.72 -7.44
N ALA A 28 -14.51 19.24 -7.20
CA ALA A 28 -15.09 19.10 -5.87
C ALA A 28 -14.27 18.20 -4.90
N THR A 29 -14.44 18.38 -3.59
CA THR A 29 -13.88 17.49 -2.53
C THR A 29 -14.72 16.24 -2.30
N THR A 30 -15.58 15.85 -3.24
CA THR A 30 -16.32 14.59 -3.21
C THR A 30 -15.48 13.44 -3.76
N TYR A 31 -15.89 12.19 -3.51
CA TYR A 31 -15.17 10.99 -3.93
C TYR A 31 -15.82 10.34 -5.14
N ASN A 32 -15.02 9.76 -6.04
CA ASN A 32 -15.50 8.96 -7.16
C ASN A 32 -15.87 7.53 -6.71
N ALA A 33 -16.31 6.70 -7.67
CA ALA A 33 -16.66 5.29 -7.43
C ALA A 33 -15.48 4.44 -6.90
N GLN A 34 -14.24 4.86 -7.18
CA GLN A 34 -13.01 4.25 -6.68
C GLN A 34 -12.57 4.82 -5.31
N ASN A 35 -13.42 5.60 -4.64
CA ASN A 35 -13.14 6.21 -3.34
C ASN A 35 -11.94 7.17 -3.33
N LEU A 36 -11.64 7.79 -4.47
CA LEU A 36 -10.63 8.83 -4.63
C LEU A 36 -11.29 10.22 -4.75
N MET A 37 -10.79 11.22 -4.04
CA MET A 37 -11.34 12.58 -4.03
C MET A 37 -11.17 13.29 -5.37
N LEU A 38 -12.19 13.84 -6.00
CA LEU A 38 -12.07 14.46 -7.33
C LEU A 38 -11.04 15.61 -7.39
N ARG A 39 -10.86 16.34 -6.29
CA ARG A 39 -9.82 17.36 -6.16
C ARG A 39 -8.42 16.73 -6.11
N ARG A 40 -7.57 17.17 -7.04
CA ARG A 40 -6.17 16.73 -7.18
C ARG A 40 -5.25 17.93 -7.09
N TRP A 41 -4.10 17.76 -6.46
CA TRP A 41 -3.07 18.78 -6.35
C TRP A 41 -1.81 18.32 -7.06
N LYS A 42 -1.22 19.16 -7.92
CA LYS A 42 0.11 18.93 -8.49
C LYS A 42 1.16 19.54 -7.58
N VAL A 43 2.18 18.75 -7.24
CA VAL A 43 3.32 19.17 -6.42
C VAL A 43 4.39 19.82 -7.29
N GLN A 44 4.90 20.95 -6.81
CA GLN A 44 6.16 21.53 -7.23
C GLN A 44 7.03 21.69 -5.99
N SER A 45 8.22 21.10 -6.01
CA SER A 45 9.17 21.25 -4.92
C SER A 45 10.59 21.44 -5.43
N THR A 46 11.36 22.25 -4.70
CA THR A 46 12.76 22.57 -4.95
C THR A 46 13.54 22.55 -3.64
N GLY A 47 14.87 22.44 -3.71
CA GLY A 47 15.74 22.32 -2.55
C GLY A 47 15.80 20.89 -1.98
N ILE A 48 16.25 20.78 -0.72
CA ILE A 48 16.44 19.49 -0.03
C ILE A 48 15.11 19.00 0.52
N ALA A 49 14.71 17.76 0.19
CA ALA A 49 13.47 17.14 0.67
C ALA A 49 13.34 17.20 2.22
N GLN A 50 12.21 17.70 2.73
CA GLN A 50 11.91 17.82 4.16
C GLN A 50 10.55 17.24 4.52
N ASN A 51 10.43 16.69 5.74
CA ASN A 51 9.20 16.01 6.17
C ASN A 51 8.01 16.96 6.15
N LEU A 52 7.01 16.59 5.35
CA LEU A 52 5.77 17.29 5.20
C LEU A 52 4.68 16.60 6.01
N TYR A 53 3.89 17.39 6.73
CA TYR A 53 2.74 16.94 7.51
C TYR A 53 1.48 17.54 6.91
N ILE A 54 0.86 16.81 5.99
CA ILE A 54 -0.41 17.20 5.37
C ILE A 54 -1.56 16.68 6.22
N LYS A 55 -2.51 17.57 6.55
CA LYS A 55 -3.72 17.28 7.30
C LYS A 55 -4.98 17.64 6.51
N THR A 56 -6.05 16.87 6.70
CA THR A 56 -7.41 17.16 6.25
C THR A 56 -8.38 17.14 7.43
N SER A 57 -9.45 17.95 7.34
CA SER A 57 -10.59 17.92 8.27
C SER A 57 -11.72 16.99 7.81
N ASP A 58 -11.61 16.41 6.61
CA ASP A 58 -12.58 15.43 6.11
C ASP A 58 -12.47 14.12 6.89
N SER A 59 -13.49 13.80 7.66
CA SER A 59 -13.56 12.59 8.48
C SER A 59 -13.65 11.30 7.67
N GLN A 60 -14.01 11.36 6.39
CA GLN A 60 -14.03 10.19 5.50
C GLN A 60 -12.65 9.86 4.94
N ALA A 61 -11.70 10.80 4.95
CA ALA A 61 -10.37 10.59 4.40
C ALA A 61 -9.54 9.68 5.32
N THR A 62 -9.18 8.50 4.83
CA THR A 62 -8.33 7.53 5.54
C THR A 62 -6.90 7.48 5.01
N TYR A 63 -6.69 7.99 3.80
CA TYR A 63 -5.38 8.04 3.14
C TYR A 63 -5.15 9.38 2.42
N LEU A 64 -3.89 9.78 2.37
CA LEU A 64 -3.37 10.60 1.28
C LEU A 64 -2.81 9.67 0.20
N VAL A 65 -3.14 9.94 -1.06
CA VAL A 65 -2.65 9.16 -2.20
C VAL A 65 -1.84 10.10 -3.09
N TYR A 66 -0.64 9.68 -3.49
CA TYR A 66 0.12 10.37 -4.53
C TYR A 66 0.55 9.43 -5.65
N ALA A 67 0.71 9.97 -6.86
CA ALA A 67 1.00 9.23 -8.08
C ALA A 67 1.75 10.08 -9.10
N ASP A 68 2.18 9.46 -10.20
CA ASP A 68 2.94 10.11 -11.28
C ASP A 68 2.05 10.89 -12.23
N ASP A 69 0.76 10.55 -12.28
CA ASP A 69 -0.23 11.12 -13.18
C ASP A 69 -1.47 11.66 -12.43
N ALA A 70 -2.19 12.57 -13.09
CA ALA A 70 -3.37 13.21 -12.50
C ALA A 70 -4.56 12.26 -12.26
N ALA A 71 -4.61 11.13 -12.98
CA ALA A 71 -5.67 10.13 -12.83
C ALA A 71 -5.41 9.19 -11.64
N MET A 72 -4.24 9.28 -10.98
CA MET A 72 -3.85 8.43 -9.85
C MET A 72 -3.74 6.95 -10.23
N THR A 73 -3.05 6.65 -11.32
CA THR A 73 -2.99 5.29 -11.89
C THR A 73 -1.58 4.71 -12.00
N ALA A 74 -0.55 5.55 -12.12
CA ALA A 74 0.84 5.16 -12.27
C ALA A 74 1.64 5.39 -10.98
N ASN A 75 2.35 4.35 -10.52
CA ASN A 75 3.21 4.37 -9.32
C ASN A 75 2.48 4.95 -8.07
N VAL A 76 1.25 4.48 -7.86
CA VAL A 76 0.37 4.97 -6.79
C VAL A 76 0.93 4.58 -5.42
N VAL A 77 1.07 5.58 -4.55
CA VAL A 77 1.47 5.40 -3.15
C VAL A 77 0.34 5.85 -2.23
N ASN A 78 -0.02 4.97 -1.30
CA ASN A 78 -1.07 5.20 -0.31
C ASN A 78 -0.44 5.44 1.06
N ILE A 79 -0.61 6.65 1.59
CA ILE A 79 -0.14 7.07 2.92
C ILE A 79 -1.31 7.09 3.88
N HIS A 80 -1.29 6.22 4.88
CA HIS A 80 -2.35 6.18 5.89
C HIS A 80 -2.37 7.47 6.72
N LEU A 81 -3.58 7.96 7.03
CA LEU A 81 -3.78 9.12 7.88
C LEU A 81 -4.10 8.70 9.32
N THR A 82 -3.43 9.31 10.29
CA THR A 82 -3.76 9.19 11.71
C THR A 82 -4.34 10.52 12.19
N GLY A 83 -5.60 10.51 12.65
CA GLY A 83 -6.30 11.75 13.02
C GLY A 83 -6.41 12.77 11.87
N GLY A 84 -6.53 12.27 10.63
CA GLY A 84 -6.58 13.07 9.41
C GLY A 84 -5.24 13.63 8.94
N SER A 85 -4.12 13.26 9.57
CA SER A 85 -2.78 13.74 9.21
C SER A 85 -1.88 12.62 8.72
N THR A 86 -1.05 12.93 7.73
CA THR A 86 0.07 12.07 7.31
C THR A 86 1.12 11.96 8.41
N PRO A 87 1.81 10.80 8.54
CA PRO A 87 3.13 10.79 9.17
C PRO A 87 4.07 11.66 8.32
N GLY A 88 5.13 12.23 8.89
CA GLY A 88 6.05 13.09 8.11
C GLY A 88 6.50 12.38 6.81
N ILE A 89 6.08 12.92 5.66
CA ILE A 89 6.28 12.30 4.33
C ILE A 89 7.08 13.18 3.40
N GLN A 90 7.66 12.56 2.37
CA GLN A 90 8.16 13.25 1.17
C GLN A 90 7.23 12.97 -0.01
N ILE A 91 6.73 14.02 -0.67
CA ILE A 91 6.11 13.88 -1.98
C ILE A 91 7.09 14.46 -3.01
N PRO A 92 7.67 13.64 -3.91
CA PRO A 92 8.62 14.11 -4.90
C PRO A 92 8.06 15.20 -5.82
N ASN A 93 8.96 16.02 -6.38
CA ASN A 93 8.60 17.04 -7.36
C ASN A 93 7.84 16.43 -8.56
N GLY A 94 6.81 17.13 -9.05
CA GLY A 94 6.06 16.75 -10.23
C GLY A 94 4.94 15.72 -10.01
N LYS A 95 4.85 15.12 -8.82
CA LYS A 95 3.76 14.17 -8.48
C LYS A 95 2.42 14.88 -8.32
N PHE A 96 1.35 14.10 -8.39
CA PHE A 96 0.01 14.54 -8.01
C PHE A 96 -0.36 13.89 -6.68
N PHE A 97 -1.09 14.59 -5.81
CA PHE A 97 -1.71 13.97 -4.64
C PHE A 97 -3.19 14.33 -4.49
N THR A 98 -3.87 13.56 -3.63
CA THR A 98 -5.30 13.67 -3.30
C THR A 98 -5.59 12.92 -2.00
N PHE A 99 -6.84 12.91 -1.56
CA PHE A 99 -7.30 12.10 -0.43
C PHE A 99 -8.15 10.93 -0.92
N ALA A 100 -8.13 9.82 -0.18
CA ALA A 100 -8.92 8.64 -0.44
C ALA A 100 -9.65 8.17 0.81
N LYS A 101 -10.85 7.61 0.61
CA LYS A 101 -11.64 6.93 1.64
C LYS A 101 -11.55 5.42 1.48
N TYR A 102 -10.32 4.89 1.44
CA TYR A 102 -10.15 3.44 1.40
C TYR A 102 -10.59 2.85 2.73
N THR A 103 -11.60 1.99 2.66
CA THR A 103 -12.00 1.14 3.77
C THR A 103 -11.07 -0.06 3.79
N TYR A 104 -10.52 -0.39 4.96
CA TYR A 104 -9.90 -1.68 5.17
C TYR A 104 -11.02 -2.70 5.17
N CYS A 105 -11.08 -3.57 4.16
CA CYS A 105 -11.94 -4.74 4.24
C CYS A 105 -11.28 -5.70 5.23
N THR A 106 -11.83 -5.74 6.43
CA THR A 106 -11.55 -6.77 7.41
C THR A 106 -12.79 -7.64 7.50
N GLN A 107 -12.63 -8.94 7.33
CA GLN A 107 -13.68 -9.86 7.76
C GLN A 107 -13.57 -10.00 9.27
N ALA A 108 -14.73 -9.94 9.96
CA ALA A 108 -14.77 -10.31 11.37
C ALA A 108 -14.29 -11.77 11.51
N PRO A 109 -13.65 -12.14 12.64
CA PRO A 109 -13.28 -13.52 12.86
C PRO A 109 -14.52 -14.41 12.74
N ASN A 110 -14.38 -15.54 12.03
CA ASN A 110 -15.42 -16.55 12.01
C ASN A 110 -15.46 -17.21 13.39
N ASN A 111 -16.56 -17.01 14.12
CA ASN A 111 -16.79 -17.59 15.45
C ASN A 111 -17.63 -18.89 15.39
N SER A 112 -18.03 -19.33 14.20
CA SER A 112 -18.69 -20.63 14.04
C SER A 112 -17.72 -21.77 14.39
N PRO A 113 -18.23 -22.91 14.88
CA PRO A 113 -17.41 -24.09 15.08
C PRO A 113 -16.62 -24.44 13.82
N ALA A 114 -15.41 -24.97 14.00
CA ALA A 114 -14.58 -25.43 12.90
C ALA A 114 -15.32 -26.52 12.11
N ASP A 115 -15.44 -26.33 10.80
CA ASP A 115 -16.02 -27.29 9.87
C ASP A 115 -14.95 -28.19 9.23
N MET A 116 -13.67 -27.80 9.36
CA MET A 116 -12.53 -28.56 8.85
C MET A 116 -11.37 -28.62 9.86
N ILE A 117 -10.64 -29.73 9.81
CA ILE A 117 -9.37 -29.91 10.52
C ILE A 117 -8.20 -29.55 9.60
N THR A 118 -7.10 -29.06 10.17
CA THR A 118 -5.85 -28.91 9.42
C THR A 118 -5.21 -30.27 9.19
N LYS A 119 -5.01 -30.67 7.93
CA LYS A 119 -4.49 -32.00 7.55
C LYS A 119 -2.98 -32.05 7.33
N ILE A 120 -2.35 -30.89 7.15
CA ILE A 120 -0.92 -30.78 6.83
C ILE A 120 -0.27 -29.90 7.90
N GLY A 121 0.78 -30.43 8.53
CA GLY A 121 1.52 -29.72 9.56
C GLY A 121 3.02 -29.92 9.41
N ILE A 122 3.79 -28.85 9.66
CA ILE A 122 5.25 -28.90 9.83
C ILE A 122 5.59 -28.22 11.14
N THR A 123 6.25 -28.93 12.06
CA THR A 123 6.70 -28.37 13.34
C THR A 123 8.14 -28.78 13.61
N ILE A 124 8.92 -27.86 14.18
CA ILE A 124 10.23 -28.17 14.78
C ILE A 124 10.14 -28.33 16.30
N GLN A 125 8.94 -28.30 16.85
CA GLN A 125 8.67 -28.44 18.27
C GLN A 125 8.38 -29.91 18.60
N SER A 126 8.30 -30.23 19.88
CA SER A 126 7.71 -31.51 20.30
C SER A 126 6.27 -31.59 19.82
N LYS A 127 5.98 -32.53 18.91
CA LYS A 127 4.63 -32.76 18.37
C LYS A 127 3.65 -33.00 19.53
N GLN A 128 2.66 -32.12 19.65
CA GLN A 128 1.59 -32.26 20.63
C GLN A 128 0.58 -33.34 20.20
N SER A 129 -0.13 -33.93 21.17
CA SER A 129 -1.23 -34.86 20.87
C SER A 129 -2.33 -34.16 20.07
N GLY A 130 -2.84 -34.82 19.02
CA GLY A 130 -3.87 -34.27 18.14
C GLY A 130 -3.40 -33.17 17.19
N TRP A 131 -2.08 -32.94 17.07
CA TRP A 131 -1.53 -32.03 16.07
C TRP A 131 -1.27 -32.75 14.73
N PRO A 132 -1.56 -32.12 13.58
CA PRO A 132 -2.05 -30.75 13.39
C PRO A 132 -3.58 -30.59 13.44
N GLU A 133 -4.33 -31.65 13.65
CA GLU A 133 -5.79 -31.68 13.51
C GLU A 133 -6.53 -30.79 14.51
N ASN A 134 -5.90 -30.50 15.65
CA ASN A 134 -6.38 -29.58 16.68
C ASN A 134 -6.24 -28.09 16.31
N ILE A 135 -5.62 -27.78 15.16
CA ILE A 135 -5.62 -26.45 14.57
C ILE A 135 -6.82 -26.36 13.62
N PRO A 136 -7.85 -25.58 13.93
CA PRO A 136 -9.08 -25.54 13.13
C PRO A 136 -8.87 -24.77 11.82
N ASN A 137 -9.51 -25.25 10.74
CA ASN A 137 -9.67 -24.56 9.45
C ASN A 137 -8.38 -24.08 8.75
N GLY A 138 -7.22 -24.64 9.09
CA GLY A 138 -5.96 -24.34 8.41
C GLY A 138 -5.77 -25.18 7.16
N ALA A 139 -5.26 -24.56 6.08
CA ALA A 139 -4.78 -25.31 4.92
C ALA A 139 -3.46 -26.05 5.24
N VAL A 140 -2.56 -25.36 5.94
CA VAL A 140 -1.27 -25.89 6.42
C VAL A 140 -0.93 -25.21 7.76
N ALA A 141 -0.48 -25.99 8.75
CA ALA A 141 0.06 -25.49 10.00
C ALA A 141 1.60 -25.48 9.98
N LEU A 142 2.22 -24.34 10.22
CA LEU A 142 3.68 -24.21 10.37
C LEU A 142 3.99 -23.69 11.77
N GLU A 143 4.81 -24.43 12.54
CA GLU A 143 5.08 -24.08 13.93
C GLU A 143 6.59 -24.05 14.25
N SER A 144 7.03 -22.94 14.83
CA SER A 144 8.37 -22.77 15.38
C SER A 144 8.41 -21.67 16.44
N LYS A 145 9.23 -21.86 17.48
CA LYS A 145 9.58 -20.79 18.44
C LYS A 145 10.87 -20.03 18.06
N THR A 146 11.71 -20.59 17.18
CA THR A 146 13.09 -20.12 16.98
C THR A 146 13.50 -19.97 15.51
N LYS A 147 12.64 -20.35 14.56
CA LYS A 147 12.91 -20.28 13.12
C LYS A 147 11.80 -19.49 12.42
N GLY A 148 12.19 -18.67 11.46
CA GLY A 148 11.25 -17.98 10.59
C GLY A 148 10.86 -18.84 9.38
N PHE A 149 9.71 -18.54 8.79
CA PHE A 149 9.34 -19.03 7.47
C PHE A 149 9.96 -18.13 6.40
N VAL A 150 10.76 -18.71 5.50
CA VAL A 150 11.35 -18.01 4.36
C VAL A 150 10.78 -18.60 3.09
N ILE A 151 10.06 -17.77 2.34
CA ILE A 151 9.59 -18.12 1.01
C ILE A 151 10.71 -17.94 -0.02
N THR A 152 10.70 -18.75 -1.08
CA THR A 152 11.66 -18.65 -2.18
C THR A 152 11.68 -17.23 -2.75
N ARG A 153 12.87 -16.62 -2.81
CA ARG A 153 13.11 -15.28 -3.34
C ARG A 153 13.72 -15.40 -4.73
N THR A 154 12.97 -15.01 -5.76
CA THR A 154 13.42 -15.10 -7.15
C THR A 154 12.65 -14.09 -8.00
N GLN A 155 12.93 -14.00 -9.30
CA GLN A 155 12.07 -13.29 -10.25
C GLN A 155 11.12 -14.29 -10.92
N SER A 156 9.85 -13.92 -11.12
CA SER A 156 8.85 -14.84 -11.70
C SER A 156 9.24 -15.37 -13.08
N SER A 157 10.02 -14.60 -13.86
CA SER A 157 10.54 -15.00 -15.17
C SER A 157 11.61 -16.08 -15.14
N ALA A 158 12.23 -16.35 -13.97
CA ALA A 158 13.23 -17.40 -13.81
C ALA A 158 12.62 -18.79 -13.53
N ILE A 159 11.30 -18.88 -13.37
CA ILE A 159 10.60 -20.14 -13.08
C ILE A 159 10.05 -20.71 -14.38
N ALA A 160 10.71 -21.73 -14.93
CA ALA A 160 10.34 -22.33 -16.21
C ALA A 160 9.00 -23.10 -16.16
N ASN A 161 8.73 -23.80 -15.05
CA ASN A 161 7.55 -24.65 -14.88
C ASN A 161 6.77 -24.25 -13.61
N PRO A 162 6.04 -23.13 -13.63
CA PRO A 162 5.23 -22.73 -12.48
C PRO A 162 4.04 -23.69 -12.30
N VAL A 163 3.65 -23.91 -11.05
CA VAL A 163 2.51 -24.76 -10.67
C VAL A 163 1.46 -23.88 -10.00
N GLU A 164 0.19 -24.11 -10.27
CA GLU A 164 -0.91 -23.37 -9.64
C GLU A 164 -0.79 -23.43 -8.10
N GLY A 165 -0.99 -22.28 -7.46
CA GLY A 165 -0.83 -22.12 -6.01
C GLY A 165 0.62 -21.87 -5.56
N MET A 166 1.61 -21.90 -6.46
CA MET A 166 3.00 -21.58 -6.11
C MET A 166 3.11 -20.14 -5.62
N LEU A 167 3.80 -19.96 -4.49
CA LEU A 167 4.07 -18.68 -3.87
C LEU A 167 5.57 -18.35 -3.94
N ILE A 168 5.91 -17.11 -4.31
CA ILE A 168 7.28 -16.58 -4.26
C ILE A 168 7.31 -15.18 -3.67
N TYR A 169 8.47 -14.74 -3.20
CA TYR A 169 8.77 -13.31 -3.10
C TYR A 169 9.49 -12.88 -4.38
N ASP A 170 8.83 -12.05 -5.19
CA ASP A 170 9.38 -11.58 -6.46
C ASP A 170 10.40 -10.45 -6.23
N THR A 171 11.66 -10.69 -6.59
CA THR A 171 12.76 -9.74 -6.34
C THR A 171 12.77 -8.55 -7.31
N VAL A 172 12.00 -8.57 -8.39
CA VAL A 172 11.84 -7.44 -9.32
C VAL A 172 10.67 -6.57 -8.88
N SER A 173 9.48 -7.16 -8.72
CA SER A 173 8.26 -6.45 -8.30
C SER A 173 8.19 -6.15 -6.80
N LYS A 174 9.12 -6.71 -5.99
CA LYS A 174 9.22 -6.51 -4.54
C LYS A 174 7.94 -6.88 -3.76
N CYS A 175 7.18 -7.86 -4.25
CA CYS A 175 5.92 -8.30 -3.66
C CYS A 175 5.90 -9.84 -3.52
N MET A 176 5.05 -10.38 -2.64
CA MET A 176 4.70 -11.79 -2.70
C MET A 176 3.83 -12.02 -3.93
N LYS A 177 4.17 -13.00 -4.78
CA LYS A 177 3.37 -13.40 -5.93
C LYS A 177 2.80 -14.80 -5.76
N LEU A 178 1.58 -14.99 -6.27
CA LEU A 178 0.93 -16.28 -6.44
C LEU A 178 0.78 -16.57 -7.94
N TYR A 179 1.10 -17.79 -8.36
CA TYR A 179 0.78 -18.28 -9.69
C TYR A 179 -0.62 -18.91 -9.69
N ASN A 180 -1.54 -18.39 -10.50
CA ASN A 180 -2.93 -18.86 -10.54
C ASN A 180 -3.18 -19.93 -11.61
N GLY A 181 -2.13 -20.62 -12.07
CA GLY A 181 -2.21 -21.58 -13.18
C GLY A 181 -2.01 -20.95 -14.57
N THR A 182 -2.06 -19.63 -14.69
CA THR A 182 -1.83 -18.92 -15.98
C THR A 182 -0.81 -17.79 -15.86
N SER A 183 -0.90 -16.98 -14.82
CA SER A 183 -0.07 -15.79 -14.63
C SER A 183 0.35 -15.59 -13.17
N TRP A 184 1.45 -14.86 -13.01
CA TRP A 184 1.99 -14.45 -11.72
C TRP A 184 1.40 -13.11 -11.30
N ASN A 185 0.78 -13.06 -10.12
CA ASN A 185 0.12 -11.85 -9.61
C ASN A 185 0.62 -11.53 -8.21
N CYS A 186 0.87 -10.25 -7.92
CA CYS A 186 1.13 -9.84 -6.54
C CYS A 186 -0.09 -10.14 -5.68
N VAL A 187 0.12 -10.77 -4.53
CA VAL A 187 -0.93 -10.93 -3.52
C VAL A 187 -1.20 -9.55 -2.95
N ILE A 188 -2.37 -9.02 -3.30
CA ILE A 188 -2.88 -7.77 -2.79
C ILE A 188 -4.08 -8.08 -1.90
N ARG A 189 -4.31 -7.22 -0.91
CA ARG A 189 -5.54 -7.30 -0.15
C ARG A 189 -6.71 -6.90 -1.05
N SER A 190 -7.65 -7.81 -1.26
CA SER A 190 -8.91 -7.56 -1.95
C SER A 190 -10.09 -7.56 -0.97
N CYS A 191 -11.18 -6.92 -1.37
CA CYS A 191 -12.46 -7.04 -0.69
C CYS A 191 -13.27 -8.14 -1.40
N ASN A 192 -13.37 -9.32 -0.78
CA ASN A 192 -14.40 -10.29 -1.13
C ASN A 192 -15.60 -10.02 -0.22
N GLN A 193 -16.62 -9.36 -0.78
CA GLN A 193 -17.94 -9.31 -0.15
C GLN A 193 -18.64 -10.64 -0.40
#